data_AF-A0A1I0EX51-F1
#
_entry.id   AF-A0A1I0EX51-F1
#
_cell.length_a   1.000
_cell.length_b   1.000
_cell.length_c   1.000
_cell.angle_alpha   90.00
_cell.angle_beta   90.00
_cell.angle_gamma   90.00
#
_symmetry.space_group_name_H-M   'P 1'
#
loop_
_entity.id
_entity.type
_entity.pdbx_description
1 polymer ?
#
loop_
_entity_poly.entity_id
_entity_poly.type
_entity_poly.pdbx_seq_one_letter_code
_entity_poly.pdbx_strand_id
1 'polypeptide(L)'
;MNDVQVTLDNHCTSEEINHGVTEGKQFSKSFEGQTTGNLDELRRTFQIKAFYSRQDRLVRYLLNNGFSKENLIQMTLQDLENITLSEEGFELRDKYLQKKQELNHPNTCIYAITDPDGNSISLDDLSDYLLGIKTTRLSMEFNGHYCRGLLEARYHLEKPNS
;
A
#
# COMPACT_ATOMS: atom_id res chain seq x y z
N MET A 1 28.83 25.03 -24.01
CA MET A 1 29.12 23.78 -23.28
C MET A 1 28.81 24.03 -21.82
N ASN A 2 27.72 23.46 -21.33
CA ASN A 2 27.51 23.17 -19.91
C ASN A 2 26.75 21.84 -19.91
N ASP A 3 27.50 20.80 -19.62
CA ASP A 3 27.02 19.42 -19.52
C ASP A 3 26.38 19.28 -18.14
N VAL A 4 25.08 19.02 -18.09
CA VAL A 4 24.37 18.74 -16.83
C VAL A 4 24.18 17.24 -16.79
N GLN A 5 25.08 16.58 -16.08
CA GLN A 5 25.01 15.15 -15.81
C GLN A 5 23.94 14.93 -14.74
N VAL A 6 22.74 14.50 -15.16
CA VAL A 6 21.69 14.05 -14.25
C VAL A 6 21.88 12.56 -14.02
N THR A 7 22.38 12.21 -12.84
CA THR A 7 22.41 10.82 -12.37
C THR A 7 21.00 10.45 -11.90
N LEU A 8 20.32 9.58 -12.65
CA LEU A 8 19.03 9.00 -12.28
C LEU A 8 19.26 7.89 -11.25
N ASP A 9 19.18 8.24 -9.97
CA ASP A 9 19.00 7.25 -8.92
C ASP A 9 17.58 6.69 -9.00
N ASN A 10 17.52 5.41 -9.33
CA ASN A 10 16.30 4.65 -9.57
C ASN A 10 15.58 4.38 -8.23
N HIS A 11 14.91 5.39 -7.68
CA HIS A 11 14.26 5.26 -6.39
C HIS A 11 13.01 6.14 -6.27
N CYS A 12 11.86 5.70 -6.84
CA CYS A 12 10.55 6.04 -6.25
C CYS A 12 9.35 5.29 -6.86
N THR A 13 9.15 4.01 -6.52
CA THR A 13 7.82 3.37 -6.66
C THR A 13 6.89 3.73 -5.49
N SER A 14 7.00 4.96 -4.99
CA SER A 14 6.27 5.47 -3.82
C SER A 14 5.43 6.73 -4.12
N GLU A 15 5.82 7.56 -5.11
CA GLU A 15 5.04 8.77 -5.43
C GLU A 15 3.71 8.48 -6.12
N GLU A 16 3.65 7.46 -6.99
CA GLU A 16 2.42 7.14 -7.74
C GLU A 16 1.28 6.62 -6.85
N ILE A 17 1.57 6.08 -5.67
CA ILE A 17 0.54 5.64 -4.71
C ILE A 17 0.00 6.84 -3.91
N ASN A 18 0.84 7.84 -3.65
CA ASN A 18 0.44 9.03 -2.88
C ASN A 18 -0.39 10.01 -3.71
N HIS A 19 -0.25 9.99 -5.04
CA HIS A 19 -1.06 10.81 -5.95
C HIS A 19 -2.57 10.50 -5.81
N GLY A 20 -2.95 9.24 -5.59
CA GLY A 20 -4.34 8.84 -5.42
C GLY A 20 -5.06 9.41 -4.18
N VAL A 21 -4.32 9.73 -3.11
CA VAL A 21 -4.90 10.34 -1.89
C VAL A 21 -5.14 11.84 -2.08
N THR A 22 -4.21 12.53 -2.74
CA THR A 22 -4.36 13.95 -3.11
C THR A 22 -5.45 14.13 -4.17
N GLU A 23 -5.51 13.22 -5.14
CA GLU A 23 -6.59 13.13 -6.12
C GLU A 23 -7.94 12.82 -5.45
N GLY A 24 -8.00 11.95 -4.43
CA GLY A 24 -9.25 11.68 -3.70
C GLY A 24 -9.85 12.90 -2.99
N LYS A 25 -9.01 13.82 -2.49
CA LYS A 25 -9.46 15.12 -1.94
C LYS A 25 -9.94 16.08 -3.03
N GLN A 26 -9.31 16.08 -4.20
CA GLN A 26 -9.75 16.88 -5.36
C GLN A 26 -11.01 16.32 -6.01
N PHE A 27 -11.12 14.99 -6.12
CA PHE A 27 -12.26 14.26 -6.66
C PHE A 27 -13.55 14.59 -5.91
N SER A 28 -13.50 14.62 -4.57
CA SER A 28 -14.67 14.97 -3.75
C SER A 28 -15.18 16.40 -4.01
N LYS A 29 -14.27 17.36 -4.29
CA LYS A 29 -14.61 18.74 -4.65
C LYS A 29 -15.10 18.87 -6.10
N SER A 30 -14.59 18.05 -7.02
CA SER A 30 -14.97 18.09 -8.44
C SER A 30 -16.37 17.53 -8.73
N PHE A 31 -16.96 16.78 -7.80
CA PHE A 31 -18.27 16.12 -7.97
C PHE A 31 -19.32 16.55 -6.93
N GLU A 32 -19.11 17.68 -6.24
CA GLU A 32 -20.13 18.31 -5.37
C GLU A 32 -21.42 18.52 -6.19
N GLY A 33 -22.49 17.78 -5.82
CA GLY A 33 -23.81 17.88 -6.43
C GLY A 33 -24.13 16.90 -7.57
N GLN A 34 -23.22 15.99 -7.97
CA GLN A 34 -23.47 15.04 -9.07
C GLN A 34 -23.43 13.55 -8.70
N THR A 35 -23.24 13.20 -7.42
CA THR A 35 -23.23 11.80 -7.00
C THR A 35 -24.12 11.58 -5.76
N THR A 36 -25.10 10.70 -5.89
CA THR A 36 -25.90 10.15 -4.79
C THR A 36 -25.29 8.86 -4.23
N GLY A 37 -24.11 8.46 -4.72
CA GLY A 37 -23.39 7.27 -4.29
C GLY A 37 -22.42 7.54 -3.13
N ASN A 38 -22.19 6.51 -2.32
CA ASN A 38 -21.44 6.59 -1.06
C ASN A 38 -19.93 6.79 -1.31
N LEU A 39 -19.50 8.04 -1.51
CA LEU A 39 -18.10 8.43 -1.65
C LEU A 39 -17.24 7.97 -0.46
N ASP A 40 -17.83 7.81 0.73
CA ASP A 40 -17.14 7.31 1.91
C ASP A 40 -16.87 5.80 1.82
N GLU A 41 -17.80 5.00 1.28
CA GLU A 41 -17.56 3.59 0.94
C GLU A 41 -16.47 3.43 -0.10
N LEU A 42 -16.46 4.29 -1.13
CA LEU A 42 -15.41 4.28 -2.16
C LEU A 42 -14.05 4.63 -1.54
N ARG A 43 -13.99 5.66 -0.70
CA ARG A 43 -12.78 6.05 0.03
C ARG A 43 -12.31 4.93 0.94
N ARG A 44 -13.21 4.29 1.70
CA ARG A 44 -12.89 3.14 2.56
C ARG A 44 -12.31 1.99 1.73
N THR A 45 -12.88 1.71 0.55
CA THR A 45 -12.38 0.68 -0.37
C THR A 45 -10.94 0.97 -0.79
N PHE A 46 -10.62 2.21 -1.15
CA PHE A 46 -9.24 2.58 -1.52
C PHE A 46 -8.27 2.47 -0.33
N GLN A 47 -8.70 2.87 0.88
CA GLN A 47 -7.87 2.74 2.08
C GLN A 47 -7.55 1.28 2.41
N ILE A 48 -8.55 0.40 2.35
CA ILE A 48 -8.38 -1.05 2.56
C ILE A 48 -7.45 -1.65 1.51
N LYS A 49 -7.63 -1.29 0.24
CA LYS A 49 -6.74 -1.72 -0.86
C LYS A 49 -5.29 -1.27 -0.63
N ALA A 50 -5.10 -0.03 -0.20
CA ALA A 50 -3.80 0.54 0.09
C ALA A 50 -3.14 -0.11 1.34
N PHE A 51 -3.94 -0.55 2.31
CA PHE A 51 -3.50 -1.36 3.45
C PHE A 51 -3.02 -2.74 2.98
N TYR A 52 -3.83 -3.46 2.21
CA TYR A 52 -3.46 -4.79 1.69
C TYR A 52 -2.17 -4.77 0.85
N SER A 53 -2.00 -3.76 -0.01
CA SER A 53 -0.80 -3.61 -0.82
C SER A 53 0.46 -3.46 0.05
N ARG A 54 0.42 -2.61 1.08
CA ARG A 54 1.55 -2.39 2.00
C ARG A 54 1.83 -3.63 2.85
N GLN A 55 0.78 -4.27 3.35
CA GLN A 55 0.91 -5.47 4.16
C GLN A 55 1.51 -6.64 3.36
N ASP A 56 1.05 -6.88 2.12
CA ASP A 56 1.60 -7.95 1.26
C ASP A 56 3.10 -7.74 1.04
N ARG A 57 3.53 -6.50 0.76
CA ARG A 57 4.96 -6.18 0.56
C ARG A 57 5.78 -6.45 1.81
N LEU A 58 5.34 -5.97 2.98
CA LEU A 58 6.03 -6.19 4.25
C LEU A 58 6.08 -7.69 4.61
N VAL A 59 4.95 -8.39 4.55
CA VAL A 59 4.88 -9.81 4.89
C VAL A 59 5.77 -10.65 3.97
N ARG A 60 5.75 -10.39 2.67
CA ARG A 60 6.64 -11.06 1.71
C ARG A 60 8.10 -10.82 2.04
N TYR A 61 8.46 -9.57 2.33
CA TYR A 61 9.82 -9.23 2.72
C TYR A 61 10.24 -10.00 3.99
N LEU A 62 9.41 -10.03 5.02
CA LEU A 62 9.70 -10.77 6.25
C LEU A 62 9.85 -12.28 6.00
N LEU A 63 8.92 -12.89 5.26
CA LEU A 63 9.01 -14.32 4.90
C LEU A 63 10.29 -14.64 4.13
N ASN A 64 10.69 -13.78 3.18
CA ASN A 64 11.92 -13.94 2.41
C ASN A 64 13.18 -13.76 3.26
N ASN A 65 13.08 -13.06 4.40
CA ASN A 65 14.16 -12.86 5.37
C ASN A 65 14.09 -13.86 6.54
N GLY A 66 13.37 -14.97 6.39
CA GLY A 66 13.43 -16.11 7.30
C GLY A 66 12.42 -16.10 8.45
N PHE A 67 11.49 -15.13 8.48
CA PHE A 67 10.38 -15.18 9.44
C PHE A 67 9.40 -16.29 9.07
N SER A 68 8.94 -17.05 10.07
CA SER A 68 7.90 -18.06 9.88
C SER A 68 6.50 -17.44 9.89
N LYS A 69 5.52 -18.15 9.34
CA LYS A 69 4.09 -17.75 9.39
C LYS A 69 3.61 -17.62 10.83
N GLU A 70 4.04 -18.52 11.69
CA GLU A 70 3.78 -18.56 13.12
C GLU A 70 4.35 -17.32 13.81
N ASN A 71 5.57 -16.90 13.45
CA ASN A 71 6.12 -15.65 13.97
C ASN A 71 5.26 -14.45 13.56
N LEU A 72 4.81 -14.39 12.31
CA LEU A 72 4.04 -13.24 11.80
C LEU A 72 2.70 -13.05 12.51
N ILE A 73 1.96 -14.13 12.79
CA ILE A 73 0.66 -14.03 13.46
C ILE A 73 0.76 -13.74 14.96
N GLN A 74 1.89 -14.07 15.59
CA GLN A 74 2.14 -13.76 17.01
C GLN A 74 2.86 -12.43 17.22
N MET A 75 3.44 -11.85 16.15
CA MET A 75 4.21 -10.61 16.21
C MET A 75 3.35 -9.45 16.68
N THR A 76 3.75 -8.81 17.77
CA THR A 76 3.12 -7.57 18.23
C THR A 76 3.63 -6.37 17.45
N LEU A 77 2.94 -5.23 17.55
CA LEU A 77 3.42 -3.96 17.01
C LEU A 77 4.80 -3.59 17.57
N GLN A 78 4.99 -3.77 18.88
CA GLN A 78 6.26 -3.51 19.54
C GLN A 78 7.37 -4.43 19.03
N ASP A 79 7.08 -5.71 18.80
CA ASP A 79 8.06 -6.63 18.20
C ASP A 79 8.46 -6.15 16.81
N LEU A 80 7.50 -5.79 15.95
CA LEU A 80 7.76 -5.31 14.60
C LEU A 80 8.63 -4.04 14.58
N GLU A 81 8.41 -3.11 15.50
CA GLU A 81 9.22 -1.90 15.66
C GLU A 81 10.65 -2.19 16.11
N ASN A 82 10.84 -3.22 16.95
CA ASN A 82 12.14 -3.57 17.50
C ASN A 82 12.98 -4.50 16.61
N ILE A 83 12.38 -5.13 15.60
CA ILE A 83 13.15 -5.94 14.64
C ILE A 83 14.12 -5.04 13.87
N THR A 84 15.38 -5.48 13.78
CA THR A 84 16.39 -4.87 12.91
C THR A 84 16.17 -5.36 11.48
N LEU A 85 15.90 -4.43 10.57
CA LEU A 85 15.66 -4.70 9.14
C LEU A 85 16.70 -3.97 8.29
N SER A 86 16.86 -4.40 7.04
CA SER A 86 17.57 -3.58 6.05
C SER A 86 16.80 -2.27 5.79
N GLU A 87 17.44 -1.32 5.09
CA GLU A 87 16.80 -0.06 4.69
C GLU A 87 15.46 -0.28 3.97
N GLU A 88 15.43 -1.21 3.01
CA GLU A 88 14.19 -1.62 2.33
C GLU A 88 13.11 -2.09 3.33
N GLY A 89 13.48 -2.96 4.27
CA GLY A 89 12.54 -3.48 5.26
C GLY A 89 12.02 -2.40 6.21
N PHE A 90 12.89 -1.45 6.58
CA PHE A 90 12.52 -0.28 7.37
C PHE A 90 11.45 0.55 6.66
N GLU A 91 11.64 0.87 5.38
CA GLU A 91 10.64 1.63 4.61
C GLU A 91 9.30 0.89 4.48
N LEU A 92 9.35 -0.42 4.24
CA LEU A 92 8.15 -1.25 4.12
C LEU A 92 7.37 -1.27 5.43
N ARG A 93 8.08 -1.40 6.55
CA ARG A 93 7.48 -1.34 7.90
C ARG A 93 6.85 0.01 8.15
N ASP A 94 7.56 1.12 7.92
CA ASP A 94 7.09 2.47 8.21
C ASP A 94 5.82 2.80 7.40
N LYS A 95 5.85 2.53 6.09
CA LYS A 95 4.68 2.71 5.21
C LYS A 95 3.48 1.87 5.68
N TYR A 96 3.71 0.63 6.12
CA TYR A 96 2.65 -0.23 6.64
C TYR A 96 2.05 0.29 7.94
N LEU A 97 2.89 0.64 8.92
CA LEU A 97 2.46 1.14 10.22
C LEU A 97 1.70 2.46 10.09
N GLN A 98 2.17 3.38 9.24
CA GLN A 98 1.45 4.61 8.92
C GLN A 98 0.03 4.30 8.41
N LYS A 99 -0.10 3.35 7.48
CA LYS A 99 -1.42 2.99 6.94
C LYS A 99 -2.31 2.28 7.95
N LYS A 100 -1.74 1.47 8.83
CA LYS A 100 -2.47 0.84 9.94
C LYS A 100 -3.04 1.89 10.91
N GLN A 101 -2.27 2.94 11.21
CA GLN A 101 -2.75 4.08 12.00
C GLN A 101 -3.90 4.82 11.31
N GLU A 102 -3.82 5.05 10.00
CA GLU A 102 -4.89 5.72 9.24
C GLU A 102 -6.23 4.95 9.23
N LEU A 103 -6.21 3.63 9.40
CA LEU A 103 -7.42 2.81 9.52
C LEU A 103 -8.07 2.86 10.91
N ASN A 104 -7.48 3.60 11.87
CA ASN A 104 -7.99 3.78 13.24
C ASN A 104 -8.32 2.44 13.92
N HIS A 105 -7.41 1.47 13.82
CA HIS A 105 -7.59 0.18 14.50
C HIS A 105 -7.81 0.40 16.00
N PRO A 106 -8.64 -0.45 16.66
CA PRO A 106 -8.86 -0.34 18.10
C PRO A 106 -7.54 -0.38 18.88
N ASN A 107 -7.45 0.35 20.00
CA ASN A 107 -6.25 0.34 20.86
C ASN A 107 -5.92 -1.06 21.42
N THR A 108 -6.88 -2.00 21.38
CA THR A 108 -6.69 -3.41 21.75
C THR A 108 -5.98 -4.23 20.67
N CYS A 109 -5.77 -3.68 19.48
CA CYS A 109 -5.03 -4.30 18.39
C CYS A 109 -3.54 -4.31 18.71
N ILE A 110 -3.09 -5.35 19.42
CA ILE A 110 -1.67 -5.52 19.76
C ILE A 110 -0.85 -6.15 18.63
N TYR A 111 -1.49 -6.90 17.72
CA TYR A 111 -0.81 -7.65 16.67
C TYR A 111 -0.39 -6.75 15.51
N ALA A 112 0.82 -6.98 15.01
CA ALA A 112 1.36 -6.29 13.85
C ALA A 112 0.54 -6.63 12.61
N ILE A 113 0.37 -7.93 12.31
CA ILE A 113 -0.36 -8.42 11.14
C ILE A 113 -1.82 -8.69 11.53
N THR A 114 -2.73 -7.93 10.93
CA THR A 114 -4.18 -8.04 11.17
C THR A 114 -4.95 -7.93 9.85
N ASP A 115 -6.23 -8.23 9.88
CA ASP A 115 -7.15 -7.76 8.85
C ASP A 115 -7.31 -6.21 8.90
N PRO A 116 -8.04 -5.59 7.94
CA PRO A 116 -8.26 -4.14 7.90
C PRO A 116 -9.15 -3.58 9.01
N ASP A 117 -9.86 -4.44 9.75
CA ASP A 117 -10.68 -4.03 10.90
C ASP A 117 -9.90 -4.19 12.23
N GLY A 118 -8.66 -4.69 12.16
CA GLY A 118 -7.75 -4.86 13.29
C GLY A 118 -7.86 -6.20 14.00
N ASN A 119 -8.58 -7.17 13.43
CA ASN A 119 -8.69 -8.51 14.01
C ASN A 119 -7.42 -9.33 13.73
N SER A 120 -7.09 -10.21 14.68
CA SER A 120 -6.01 -11.19 14.48
C SER A 120 -6.39 -12.20 13.41
N ILE A 121 -5.38 -12.68 12.69
CA ILE A 121 -5.53 -13.72 11.67
C ILE A 121 -5.04 -15.03 12.28
N SER A 122 -5.84 -16.10 12.17
CA SER A 122 -5.43 -17.41 12.63
C SER A 122 -4.34 -18.01 11.74
N LEU A 123 -3.61 -19.01 12.25
CA LEU A 123 -2.58 -19.68 11.44
C LEU A 123 -3.20 -20.40 10.22
N ASP A 124 -4.38 -21.00 10.42
CA ASP A 124 -5.10 -21.75 9.41
C ASP A 124 -5.58 -20.82 8.27
N ASP A 125 -6.06 -19.63 8.61
CA ASP A 125 -6.58 -18.65 7.64
C ASP A 125 -5.46 -17.83 6.97
N LEU A 126 -4.25 -17.80 7.55
CA LEU A 126 -3.17 -16.93 7.08
C LEU A 126 -2.82 -17.18 5.62
N SER A 127 -2.79 -18.43 5.18
CA SER A 127 -2.39 -18.75 3.80
C SER A 127 -3.38 -18.19 2.78
N ASP A 128 -4.67 -18.33 3.04
CA ASP A 128 -5.75 -17.80 2.18
C ASP A 128 -5.79 -16.27 2.24
N TYR A 129 -5.60 -15.70 3.42
CA TYR A 129 -5.46 -14.26 3.61
C TYR A 129 -4.33 -13.69 2.75
N LEU A 130 -3.12 -14.28 2.82
CA LEU A 130 -1.96 -13.83 2.05
C LEU A 130 -2.18 -13.96 0.54
N LEU A 131 -2.90 -14.98 0.09
CA LEU A 131 -3.29 -15.13 -1.32
C LEU A 131 -4.27 -14.03 -1.76
N GLY A 132 -5.24 -13.69 -0.91
CA GLY A 132 -6.21 -12.62 -1.15
C GLY A 132 -5.57 -11.24 -1.29
N ILE A 133 -4.68 -10.87 -0.34
CA ILE A 133 -4.00 -9.57 -0.39
C ILE A 133 -3.03 -9.47 -1.58
N LYS A 134 -2.35 -10.57 -1.95
CA LYS A 134 -1.51 -10.64 -3.16
C LYS A 134 -2.34 -10.34 -4.41
N THR A 135 -3.50 -10.98 -4.53
CA THR A 135 -4.41 -10.81 -5.68
C THR A 135 -4.89 -9.37 -5.77
N THR A 136 -5.25 -8.78 -4.64
CA THR A 136 -5.66 -7.38 -4.55
C THR A 136 -4.55 -6.44 -5.00
N ARG A 137 -3.32 -6.62 -4.51
CA ARG A 137 -2.16 -5.80 -4.91
C ARG A 137 -1.91 -5.88 -6.42
N LEU A 138 -1.89 -7.09 -6.99
CA LEU A 138 -1.66 -7.27 -8.43
C LEU A 138 -2.75 -6.62 -9.28
N SER A 139 -4.01 -6.72 -8.86
CA SER A 139 -5.12 -6.02 -9.52
C SER A 139 -4.95 -4.51 -9.48
N MET A 140 -4.51 -3.95 -8.35
CA MET A 140 -4.25 -2.52 -8.22
C MET A 140 -3.11 -2.04 -9.12
N GLU A 141 -2.00 -2.78 -9.16
CA GLU A 141 -0.86 -2.45 -10.03
C GLU A 141 -1.28 -2.47 -11.50
N PHE A 142 -1.99 -3.52 -11.93
CA PHE A 142 -2.53 -3.61 -13.28
C PHE A 142 -3.47 -2.44 -13.63
N ASN A 143 -4.43 -2.15 -12.75
CA ASN A 143 -5.37 -1.03 -12.96
C ASN A 143 -4.64 0.32 -13.01
N GLY A 144 -3.60 0.51 -12.19
CA GLY A 144 -2.76 1.70 -12.23
C GLY A 144 -2.03 1.87 -13.56
N HIS A 145 -1.38 0.80 -14.06
CA HIS A 145 -0.74 0.80 -15.37
C HIS A 145 -1.74 1.08 -16.51
N TYR A 146 -2.93 0.48 -16.45
CA TYR A 146 -3.97 0.70 -17.44
C TYR A 146 -4.49 2.14 -17.46
N CYS A 147 -4.80 2.71 -16.28
CA CYS A 147 -5.25 4.10 -16.16
C CYS A 147 -4.19 5.09 -16.68
N ARG A 148 -2.91 4.86 -16.37
CA ARG A 148 -1.81 5.68 -16.93
C ARG A 148 -1.76 5.60 -18.44
N GLY A 149 -1.83 4.41 -19.03
CA GLY A 149 -1.82 4.24 -20.49
C GLY A 149 -3.00 4.94 -21.17
N LEU A 150 -4.19 4.94 -20.55
CA LEU A 150 -5.35 5.70 -21.05
C LEU A 150 -5.13 7.22 -20.97
N LEU A 151 -4.53 7.72 -19.88
CA LEU A 151 -4.23 9.15 -19.72
C LEU A 151 -3.15 9.60 -20.71
N GLU A 152 -2.07 8.83 -20.88
CA GLU A 152 -1.02 9.07 -21.87
C GLU A 152 -1.61 9.16 -23.28
N ALA A 153 -2.46 8.19 -23.66
CA ALA A 153 -3.12 8.17 -24.96
C ALA A 153 -4.11 9.33 -25.16
N ARG A 154 -4.81 9.75 -24.10
CA ARG A 154 -5.82 10.82 -24.15
C ARG A 154 -5.21 12.22 -24.17
N TYR A 155 -4.11 12.42 -23.46
CA TYR A 155 -3.48 13.72 -23.28
C TYR A 155 -2.20 13.90 -24.10
N HIS A 156 -1.80 12.91 -24.91
CA HIS A 156 -0.55 12.90 -25.66
C HIS A 156 0.67 13.23 -24.79
N LEU A 157 0.67 12.75 -23.54
CA LEU A 157 1.80 12.95 -22.64
C LEU A 157 2.96 12.13 -23.20
N GLU A 158 3.98 12.80 -23.74
CA GLU A 158 5.18 12.12 -24.24
C GLU A 158 5.83 11.34 -23.10
N LYS A 159 6.22 10.08 -23.38
CA LYS A 159 7.04 9.30 -22.47
C LYS A 159 8.34 10.06 -22.23
N PRO A 160 8.79 10.26 -20.98
CA PRO A 160 10.13 10.77 -20.74
C PRO A 160 11.12 9.79 -21.38
N ASN A 161 11.98 10.33 -22.26
CA ASN A 161 13.01 9.56 -22.95
C ASN A 161 13.95 8.91 -21.92
N SER A 162 14.22 7.63 -22.14
CA SER A 162 15.09 6.73 -21.37
C SER A 162 16.48 7.28 -21.07
#